data_AF-A0A139CIV1-F1
#
_entry.id   AF-A0A139CIV1-F1
#
_cell.length_a   1.000
_cell.length_b   1.000
_cell.length_c   1.000
_cell.angle_alpha   90.00
_cell.angle_beta   90.00
_cell.angle_gamma   90.00
#
_symmetry.space_group_name_H-M   'P 1'
#
loop_
_entity.id
_entity.type
_entity.pdbx_description
1 polymer ?
#
loop_
_entity_poly.entity_id
_entity_poly.type
_entity_poly.pdbx_seq_one_letter_code
_entity_poly.pdbx_strand_id
1 'polypeptide(L)'
;LLMKLFSAFNTGGSYEALGYGYGPGIGEDYDQIINIISRASGAPVIAGAIRYAADAAQGKIIKVTTEEFKAARDAGLDEIIANIESSDVEKTDKEVSPPPEKTVTEEISGLDILTLDDAMHTLWKEGIYAETGMGCTGPVILIASEDEEEAIRILEKNKFI
;
A
#
# COMPACT_ATOMS: atom_id res chain seq x y z
N LEU A 1 -2.55 -9.42 -7.92
CA LEU A 1 -3.74 -9.74 -8.74
C LEU A 1 -3.57 -11.03 -9.55
N LEU A 2 -2.47 -11.17 -10.30
CA LEU A 2 -2.25 -12.32 -11.20
C LEU A 2 -2.26 -13.69 -10.49
N MET A 3 -1.66 -13.80 -9.30
CA MET A 3 -1.69 -15.05 -8.53
C MET A 3 -3.11 -15.54 -8.24
N LYS A 4 -4.01 -14.65 -7.82
CA LYS A 4 -5.42 -14.98 -7.60
C LYS A 4 -6.12 -15.42 -8.87
N LEU A 5 -5.89 -14.68 -9.96
CA LEU A 5 -6.50 -14.97 -11.26
C LEU A 5 -6.13 -16.38 -11.73
N PHE A 6 -4.85 -16.73 -11.68
CA PHE A 6 -4.38 -18.05 -12.09
C PHE A 6 -4.80 -19.14 -11.10
N SER A 7 -4.82 -18.86 -9.80
CA SER A 7 -5.27 -19.84 -8.82
C SER A 7 -6.76 -20.17 -8.95
N ALA A 8 -7.61 -19.22 -9.34
CA ALA A 8 -9.06 -19.42 -9.46
C ALA A 8 -9.50 -19.87 -10.86
N PHE A 9 -8.59 -19.88 -11.83
CA PHE A 9 -8.88 -20.25 -13.22
C PHE A 9 -9.53 -21.65 -13.34
N ASN A 10 -8.98 -22.63 -12.61
CA ASN A 10 -9.47 -24.01 -12.64
C ASN A 10 -10.82 -24.23 -11.92
N THR A 11 -11.34 -23.20 -11.24
CA THR A 11 -12.65 -23.27 -10.56
C THR A 11 -13.69 -22.37 -11.24
N GLY A 12 -13.42 -21.88 -12.46
CA GLY A 12 -14.27 -20.89 -13.11
C GLY A 12 -14.35 -19.55 -12.38
N GLY A 13 -13.32 -19.21 -11.58
CA GLY A 13 -13.23 -17.94 -10.84
C GLY A 13 -13.88 -17.92 -9.46
N SER A 14 -14.52 -19.01 -9.02
CA SER A 14 -15.25 -19.03 -7.74
C SER A 14 -14.36 -18.99 -6.49
N TYR A 15 -13.21 -19.67 -6.50
CA TYR A 15 -12.28 -19.69 -5.36
C TYR A 15 -10.87 -20.09 -5.80
N GLU A 16 -9.86 -19.77 -5.00
CA GLU A 16 -8.47 -20.12 -5.30
C GLU A 16 -8.21 -21.60 -4.94
N ALA A 17 -7.89 -22.44 -5.93
CA ALA A 17 -7.72 -23.89 -5.74
C ALA A 17 -6.28 -24.40 -5.79
N LEU A 18 -5.31 -23.58 -6.20
CA LEU A 18 -3.91 -23.97 -6.39
C LEU A 18 -2.96 -22.80 -6.09
N GLY A 19 -1.97 -23.02 -5.23
CA GLY A 19 -0.94 -22.02 -4.94
C GLY A 19 -0.59 -21.95 -3.47
N TYR A 20 0.14 -20.90 -3.11
CA TYR A 20 0.72 -20.70 -1.77
C TYR A 20 0.25 -19.38 -1.13
N GLY A 21 -0.88 -18.84 -1.58
CA GLY A 21 -1.35 -17.51 -1.20
C GLY A 21 -0.46 -16.41 -1.78
N TYR A 22 -0.35 -15.29 -1.07
CA TYR A 22 0.46 -14.15 -1.50
C TYR A 22 1.94 -14.29 -1.15
N GLY A 23 2.29 -15.26 -0.32
CA GLY A 23 3.65 -15.43 0.21
C GLY A 23 3.95 -14.54 1.42
N PRO A 24 5.18 -14.63 1.94
CA PRO A 24 5.60 -13.85 3.08
C PRO A 24 5.86 -12.38 2.70
N GLY A 25 5.13 -11.49 3.36
CA GLY A 25 5.52 -10.09 3.48
C GLY A 25 6.78 -10.01 4.34
N ILE A 26 7.85 -9.49 3.73
CA ILE A 26 9.13 -9.22 4.35
C ILE A 26 9.51 -7.78 4.04
N GLY A 27 10.18 -7.11 4.98
CA GLY A 27 10.66 -5.75 4.84
C GLY A 27 11.87 -5.52 5.74
N GLU A 28 12.54 -4.39 5.55
CA GLU A 28 13.77 -4.06 6.26
C GLU A 28 13.58 -4.02 7.79
N ASP A 29 12.47 -3.45 8.25
CA ASP A 29 12.15 -3.27 9.67
C ASP A 29 11.16 -4.31 10.23
N TYR A 30 10.95 -5.42 9.51
CA TYR A 30 10.05 -6.48 9.94
C TYR A 30 10.82 -7.60 10.61
N ASP A 31 10.45 -7.93 11.84
CA ASP A 31 10.96 -9.09 12.60
C ASP A 31 10.06 -10.33 12.48
N GLN A 32 8.92 -10.19 11.80
CA GLN A 32 7.90 -11.23 11.64
C GLN A 32 7.68 -11.60 10.17
N ILE A 33 7.36 -12.88 9.95
CA ILE A 33 6.95 -13.42 8.65
C ILE A 33 5.43 -13.29 8.56
N ILE A 34 4.94 -12.37 7.73
CA ILE A 34 3.50 -12.10 7.59
C ILE A 34 2.98 -12.72 6.31
N ASN A 35 2.20 -13.81 6.41
CA ASN A 35 1.56 -14.42 5.24
C ASN A 35 0.08 -14.01 5.18
N ILE A 36 -0.28 -13.23 4.16
CA ILE A 36 -1.67 -12.86 3.91
C ILE A 36 -2.31 -13.91 3.00
N ILE A 37 -3.53 -14.33 3.35
CA ILE A 37 -4.32 -15.28 2.57
C ILE A 37 -5.66 -14.63 2.24
N SER A 38 -6.12 -14.85 1.01
CA SER A 38 -7.41 -14.37 0.56
C SER A 38 -8.54 -15.12 1.23
N ARG A 39 -9.62 -14.42 1.59
CA ARG A 39 -10.87 -15.05 2.04
C ARG A 39 -11.45 -16.03 1.01
N ALA A 40 -11.18 -15.83 -0.27
CA ALA A 40 -11.62 -16.73 -1.35
C ALA A 40 -10.68 -17.95 -1.53
N SER A 41 -9.69 -18.16 -0.65
CA SER A 41 -8.79 -19.30 -0.75
C SER A 41 -9.43 -20.61 -0.29
N GLY A 42 -9.42 -21.61 -1.16
CA GLY A 42 -9.80 -22.97 -0.82
C GLY A 42 -8.73 -23.68 0.01
N ALA A 43 -9.10 -24.81 0.62
CA ALA A 43 -8.23 -25.59 1.49
C ALA A 43 -6.83 -25.91 0.89
N PRO A 44 -6.67 -26.23 -0.41
CA PRO A 44 -5.35 -26.48 -0.98
C PRO A 44 -4.42 -25.25 -0.93
N VAL A 45 -4.95 -24.06 -1.17
CA VAL A 45 -4.18 -22.81 -1.15
C VAL A 45 -3.82 -22.42 0.28
N ILE A 46 -4.73 -22.63 1.23
CA ILE A 46 -4.46 -22.43 2.65
C ILE A 46 -3.32 -23.36 3.10
N ALA A 47 -3.39 -24.65 2.73
CA ALA A 47 -2.33 -25.61 3.06
C ALA A 47 -0.98 -25.22 2.44
N GLY A 48 -0.98 -24.76 1.18
CA GLY A 48 0.19 -24.19 0.53
C GLY A 48 0.75 -22.98 1.29
N ALA A 49 -0.09 -22.01 1.63
CA ALA A 49 0.34 -20.81 2.34
C ALA A 49 0.96 -21.11 3.71
N ILE A 50 0.42 -22.09 4.45
CA ILE A 50 1.00 -22.57 5.72
C ILE A 50 2.35 -23.25 5.48
N ARG A 51 2.46 -24.10 4.45
CA ARG A 51 3.74 -24.72 4.06
C ARG A 51 4.78 -23.65 3.73
N TYR A 52 4.41 -22.65 2.95
CA TYR A 52 5.34 -21.59 2.56
C TYR A 52 5.81 -20.76 3.77
N ALA A 53 4.90 -20.47 4.71
CA ALA A 53 5.29 -19.82 5.99
C ALA A 53 6.33 -20.67 6.74
N ALA A 54 6.12 -21.99 6.82
CA ALA A 54 7.03 -22.90 7.49
C ALA A 54 8.40 -22.95 6.78
N ASP A 55 8.42 -23.03 5.46
CA ASP A 55 9.65 -23.07 4.67
C ASP A 55 10.43 -21.75 4.79
N ALA A 56 9.74 -20.61 4.82
CA ALA A 56 10.34 -19.29 5.05
C ALA A 56 10.95 -19.17 6.45
N ALA A 57 10.26 -19.67 7.48
CA ALA A 57 10.77 -19.71 8.85
C ALA A 57 11.98 -20.64 8.96
N GLN A 58 11.91 -21.84 8.37
CA GLN A 58 13.00 -22.82 8.36
C GLN A 58 14.23 -22.28 7.61
N GLY A 59 14.02 -21.57 6.50
CA GLY A 59 15.05 -20.89 5.73
C GLY A 59 15.62 -19.65 6.41
N LYS A 60 15.11 -19.25 7.58
CA LYS A 60 15.50 -18.04 8.31
C LYS A 60 15.40 -16.79 7.44
N ILE A 61 14.29 -16.64 6.71
CA ILE A 61 14.13 -15.59 5.69
C ILE A 61 14.44 -14.19 6.23
N ILE A 62 14.02 -13.87 7.47
CA ILE A 62 14.30 -12.55 8.09
C ILE A 62 15.80 -12.27 8.14
N LYS A 63 16.60 -13.27 8.54
CA LYS A 63 18.06 -13.14 8.57
C LYS A 63 18.62 -12.89 7.16
N VAL A 64 18.16 -13.66 6.18
CA VAL A 64 18.60 -13.52 4.79
C VAL A 64 18.27 -12.11 4.29
N THR A 65 17.03 -11.65 4.48
CA THR A 65 16.59 -10.31 4.10
C THR A 65 17.44 -9.21 4.74
N THR A 66 17.74 -9.30 6.04
CA THR A 66 18.64 -8.34 6.71
C THR A 66 20.04 -8.32 6.09
N GLU A 67 20.60 -9.49 5.78
CA GLU A 67 21.91 -9.59 5.13
C GLU A 67 21.90 -8.99 3.71
N GLU A 68 20.84 -9.21 2.94
CA GLU A 68 20.66 -8.64 1.60
C GLU A 68 20.48 -7.11 1.63
N PHE A 69 19.66 -6.58 2.54
CA PHE A 69 19.52 -5.12 2.70
C PHE A 69 20.84 -4.45 3.08
N LYS A 70 21.59 -5.07 4.00
CA LYS A 70 22.93 -4.58 4.34
C LYS A 70 23.84 -4.58 3.12
N ALA A 71 23.89 -5.67 2.37
CA ALA A 71 24.72 -5.77 1.17
C ALA A 71 24.32 -4.73 0.10
N ALA A 72 23.02 -4.45 -0.05
CA ALA A 72 22.52 -3.42 -0.96
C ALA A 72 22.92 -2.01 -0.51
N ARG A 73 22.83 -1.70 0.79
CA ARG A 73 23.31 -0.42 1.34
C ARG A 73 24.82 -0.25 1.22
N ASP A 74 25.58 -1.32 1.51
CA ASP A 74 27.04 -1.34 1.30
C ASP A 74 27.41 -1.12 -0.19
N ALA A 75 26.51 -1.45 -1.12
CA ALA A 75 26.64 -1.21 -2.56
C ALA A 75 26.13 0.17 -3.03
N GLY A 76 25.63 1.01 -2.12
CA GLY A 76 25.22 2.38 -2.38
C GLY A 76 23.73 2.59 -2.68
N LEU A 77 22.86 1.70 -2.18
CA LEU A 77 21.41 1.84 -2.35
C LEU A 77 20.88 3.18 -1.82
N ASP A 78 21.40 3.66 -0.69
CA ASP A 78 20.95 4.90 -0.05
C ASP A 78 21.25 6.13 -0.91
N GLU A 79 22.42 6.18 -1.54
CA GLU A 79 22.78 7.25 -2.46
C GLU A 79 21.92 7.22 -3.72
N ILE A 80 21.58 6.03 -4.23
CA ILE A 80 20.68 5.89 -5.40
C ILE A 80 19.30 6.44 -5.06
N ILE A 81 18.73 6.07 -3.91
CA ILE A 81 17.43 6.57 -3.46
C ILE A 81 17.46 8.08 -3.31
N ALA A 82 18.45 8.64 -2.60
CA ALA A 82 18.57 10.07 -2.40
C ALA A 82 18.70 10.85 -3.73
N ASN A 83 19.46 10.30 -4.70
CA ASN A 83 19.59 10.91 -6.02
C ASN A 83 18.25 10.92 -6.78
N ILE A 84 17.48 9.83 -6.72
CA ILE A 84 16.16 9.76 -7.36
C ILE A 84 15.19 10.75 -6.71
N GLU A 85 15.09 10.76 -5.38
CA GLU A 85 14.22 11.68 -4.65
C GLU A 85 14.58 13.15 -4.91
N SER A 86 15.88 13.46 -5.02
CA SER A 86 16.36 14.80 -5.37
C SER A 86 16.16 15.19 -6.84
N SER A 87 15.83 14.22 -7.72
CA SER A 87 15.54 14.47 -9.13
C SER A 87 14.05 14.70 -9.40
N ASP A 88 13.18 14.26 -8.50
CA ASP A 88 11.73 14.52 -8.50
C ASP A 88 11.35 15.86 -7.82
N VAL A 89 12.21 16.88 -7.96
CA VAL A 89 11.96 18.23 -7.42
C VAL A 89 10.92 18.97 -8.28
N GLU A 90 9.68 18.50 -8.19
CA GLU A 90 8.50 19.31 -7.87
C GLU A 90 7.75 18.76 -6.64
N LYS A 91 8.36 17.90 -5.81
CA LYS A 91 7.85 17.65 -4.46
C LYS A 91 7.90 18.96 -3.68
N THR A 92 6.72 19.53 -3.47
CA THR A 92 6.52 20.74 -2.68
C THR A 92 6.79 20.41 -1.22
N ASP A 93 8.08 20.47 -0.89
CA ASP A 93 8.76 20.20 0.38
C ASP A 93 8.39 21.23 1.46
N LYS A 94 7.10 21.39 1.71
CA LYS A 94 6.62 21.92 2.97
C LYS A 94 5.88 20.76 3.62
N GLU A 95 6.42 20.23 4.70
CA GLU A 95 5.64 19.56 5.74
C GLU A 95 4.40 20.43 5.99
N VAL A 96 3.29 20.06 5.36
CA VAL A 96 2.03 20.74 5.57
C VAL A 96 1.52 20.20 6.88
N SER A 97 1.48 21.01 7.92
CA SER A 97 0.83 20.60 9.16
C SER A 97 -0.66 20.38 8.88
N PRO A 98 -1.28 19.30 9.38
CA PRO A 98 -2.70 19.08 9.19
C PRO A 98 -3.51 20.28 9.73
N PRO A 99 -4.59 20.69 9.03
CA PRO A 99 -5.56 21.64 9.55
C PRO A 99 -6.21 21.13 10.86
N PRO A 100 -6.98 21.97 11.57
CA PRO A 100 -7.71 21.52 12.76
C PRO A 100 -8.53 20.26 12.47
N GLU A 101 -8.34 19.23 13.30
CA GLU A 101 -8.97 17.93 13.17
C GLU A 101 -10.50 18.06 13.11
N LYS A 102 -11.11 17.36 12.16
CA LYS A 102 -12.56 17.25 11.96
C LYS A 102 -12.97 15.80 11.88
N THR A 103 -14.20 15.50 12.27
CA THR A 103 -14.76 14.16 12.07
C THR A 103 -14.94 13.90 10.59
N VAL A 104 -14.21 12.94 10.05
CA VAL A 104 -14.36 12.49 8.67
C VAL A 104 -15.56 11.56 8.54
N THR A 105 -16.44 11.83 7.56
CA THR A 105 -17.72 11.12 7.35
C THR A 105 -17.93 10.68 5.92
N GLU A 106 -17.26 11.33 4.95
CA GLU A 106 -17.36 10.99 3.53
C GLU A 106 -16.04 10.40 3.02
N GLU A 107 -16.15 9.58 1.96
CA GLU A 107 -15.01 8.93 1.30
C GLU A 107 -14.95 9.34 -0.19
N ILE A 108 -13.87 10.00 -0.60
CA ILE A 108 -13.57 10.28 -2.00
C ILE A 108 -12.74 9.12 -2.56
N SER A 109 -13.26 8.44 -3.58
CA SER A 109 -12.60 7.33 -4.27
C SER A 109 -12.02 7.74 -5.62
N GLY A 110 -11.26 6.84 -6.27
CA GLY A 110 -10.66 7.08 -7.59
C GLY A 110 -9.20 7.53 -7.54
N LEU A 111 -8.61 7.60 -6.35
CA LEU A 111 -7.22 7.98 -6.12
C LEU A 111 -6.26 6.82 -6.41
N ASP A 112 -5.09 7.16 -6.95
CA ASP A 112 -3.97 6.22 -7.02
C ASP A 112 -3.27 6.16 -5.65
N ILE A 113 -2.87 4.97 -5.23
CA ILE A 113 -2.13 4.77 -3.98
C ILE A 113 -0.80 5.53 -3.98
N LEU A 114 -0.19 5.71 -5.16
CA LEU A 114 1.09 6.41 -5.29
C LEU A 114 0.98 7.92 -5.12
N THR A 115 -0.22 8.50 -5.28
CA THR A 115 -0.47 9.94 -5.17
C THR A 115 -1.37 10.30 -3.99
N LEU A 116 -1.72 9.32 -3.15
CA LEU A 116 -2.69 9.48 -2.07
C LEU A 116 -2.24 10.51 -1.03
N ASP A 117 -0.96 10.46 -0.63
CA ASP A 117 -0.39 11.41 0.33
C ASP A 117 -0.28 12.82 -0.27
N ASP A 118 0.07 12.93 -1.56
CA ASP A 118 0.14 14.22 -2.26
C ASP A 118 -1.25 14.87 -2.40
N ALA A 119 -2.28 14.06 -2.65
CA ALA A 119 -3.67 14.49 -2.70
C ALA A 119 -4.13 14.99 -1.33
N MET A 120 -3.84 14.26 -0.24
CA MET A 120 -4.12 14.69 1.13
C MET A 120 -3.40 15.99 1.47
N HIS A 121 -2.10 16.10 1.19
CA HIS A 121 -1.32 17.31 1.45
C HIS A 121 -1.82 18.51 0.63
N THR A 122 -2.36 18.28 -0.57
CA THR A 122 -2.97 19.33 -1.39
C THR A 122 -4.23 19.89 -0.71
N LEU A 123 -5.06 19.02 -0.13
CA LEU A 123 -6.22 19.45 0.65
C LEU A 123 -5.81 20.21 1.92
N TRP A 124 -4.78 19.72 2.62
CA TRP A 124 -4.27 20.41 3.81
C TRP A 124 -3.74 21.82 3.49
N LYS A 125 -3.10 22.03 2.32
CA LYS A 125 -2.64 23.35 1.87
C LYS A 125 -3.79 24.34 1.65
N GLU A 126 -4.95 23.84 1.25
CA GLU A 126 -6.17 24.62 1.06
C GLU A 126 -7.01 24.71 2.36
N GLY A 127 -6.50 24.16 3.47
CA GLY A 127 -7.12 24.25 4.80
C GLY A 127 -8.21 23.20 5.07
N ILE A 128 -8.33 22.18 4.23
CA ILE A 128 -9.29 21.08 4.40
C ILE A 128 -8.61 19.94 5.16
N TYR A 129 -9.18 19.55 6.29
CA TYR A 129 -8.71 18.38 7.03
C TYR A 129 -9.12 17.11 6.29
N ALA A 130 -8.15 16.23 6.05
CA ALA A 130 -8.31 14.99 5.30
C ALA A 130 -7.42 13.90 5.88
N GLU A 131 -7.89 12.65 5.83
CA GLU A 131 -7.14 11.46 6.21
C GLU A 131 -7.08 10.48 5.04
N THR A 132 -6.05 9.63 4.98
CA THR A 132 -5.96 8.57 3.97
C THR A 132 -6.61 7.29 4.47
N GLY A 133 -7.23 6.54 3.56
CA GLY A 133 -7.93 5.30 3.89
C GLY A 133 -7.93 4.29 2.75
N MET A 134 -8.45 3.10 3.05
CA MET A 134 -8.66 2.03 2.09
C MET A 134 -10.14 1.63 2.10
N GLY A 135 -10.88 2.13 1.12
CA GLY A 135 -12.29 1.81 0.91
C GLY A 135 -12.48 0.45 0.25
N CYS A 136 -13.74 0.09 0.00
CA CYS A 136 -14.10 -1.22 -0.58
C CYS A 136 -13.54 -1.44 -2.00
N THR A 137 -13.24 -0.37 -2.73
CA THR A 137 -12.82 -0.39 -4.14
C THR A 137 -11.39 0.07 -4.35
N GLY A 138 -10.69 0.55 -3.32
CA GLY A 138 -9.32 1.05 -3.45
C GLY A 138 -8.99 2.17 -2.46
N PRO A 139 -7.89 2.90 -2.71
CA PRO A 139 -7.50 4.07 -1.93
C PRO A 139 -8.60 5.12 -1.90
N VAL A 140 -8.82 5.72 -0.72
CA VAL A 140 -9.79 6.80 -0.53
C VAL A 140 -9.19 7.92 0.32
N ILE A 141 -9.69 9.13 0.13
CA ILE A 141 -9.49 10.25 1.06
C ILE A 141 -10.77 10.41 1.90
N LEU A 142 -10.59 10.44 3.21
CA LEU A 142 -11.65 10.66 4.19
C LEU A 142 -11.70 12.15 4.54
N ILE A 143 -12.89 12.74 4.52
CA ILE A 143 -13.11 14.16 4.75
C ILE A 143 -14.43 14.40 5.49
N ALA A 144 -14.61 15.59 6.05
CA ALA A 144 -15.88 16.01 6.63
C ALA A 144 -16.91 16.32 5.52
N SER A 145 -18.18 15.99 5.74
CA SER A 145 -19.24 16.18 4.72
C SER A 145 -19.37 17.63 4.25
N GLU A 146 -19.08 18.63 5.10
CA GLU A 146 -19.11 20.04 4.69
C GLU A 146 -18.01 20.45 3.70
N ASP A 147 -16.92 19.69 3.62
CA ASP A 147 -15.75 20.00 2.78
C ASP A 147 -15.75 19.20 1.46
N GLU A 148 -16.71 18.29 1.25
CA GLU A 148 -16.75 17.34 0.13
C GLU A 148 -16.72 18.01 -1.25
N GLU A 149 -17.63 18.94 -1.49
CA GLU A 149 -17.70 19.59 -2.80
C GLU A 149 -16.42 20.35 -3.15
N GLU A 150 -15.78 21.00 -2.17
CA GLU A 150 -14.56 21.77 -2.40
C GLU A 150 -13.35 20.85 -2.55
N ALA A 151 -13.27 19.79 -1.73
CA ALA A 151 -12.23 18.78 -1.84
C ALA A 151 -12.23 18.11 -3.23
N ILE A 152 -13.39 17.71 -3.74
CA ILE A 152 -13.52 17.14 -5.09
C ILE A 152 -12.98 18.11 -6.16
N ARG A 153 -13.39 19.39 -6.11
CA ARG A 153 -12.90 20.41 -7.07
C ARG A 153 -11.39 20.57 -7.03
N ILE A 154 -10.80 20.58 -5.82
CA ILE A 154 -9.34 20.70 -5.65
C ILE A 154 -8.64 19.47 -6.22
N LEU A 155 -9.15 18.28 -5.95
CA LEU A 155 -8.56 17.02 -6.42
C LEU A 155 -8.66 16.89 -7.96
N GLU A 156 -9.80 17.22 -8.56
CA GLU A 156 -9.97 17.24 -10.03
C GLU A 156 -9.03 18.25 -10.70
N LYS A 157 -8.94 19.46 -10.14
CA LYS A 157 -8.07 20.53 -10.65
C LYS A 157 -6.60 20.11 -10.66
N ASN A 158 -6.18 19.35 -9.66
CA ASN A 158 -4.82 18.81 -9.54
C ASN A 158 -4.67 17.42 -10.19
N LYS A 159 -5.72 16.89 -10.83
CA LYS A 159 -5.75 15.61 -11.56
C LYS A 159 -5.44 14.38 -10.70
N PHE A 160 -5.86 14.41 -9.44
CA PHE A 160 -5.78 13.26 -8.55
C PHE A 160 -6.94 12.27 -8.76
N ILE A 161 -8.08 12.78 -9.25
CA ILE A 161 -9.28 12.02 -9.62
C ILE A 161 -9.78 12.45 -11.01
#